data_AF-A0AAF0Q577-F1
#
_entry.id   AF-A0AAF0Q577-F1
#
_cell.length_a   1.000
_cell.length_b   1.000
_cell.length_c   1.000
_cell.angle_alpha   90.00
_cell.angle_beta   90.00
_cell.angle_gamma   90.00
#
_symmetry.space_group_name_H-M   'P 1'
#
loop_
_entity.id
_entity.type
_entity.pdbx_description
1 polymer ?
#
loop_
_entity_poly.entity_id
_entity_poly.type
_entity_poly.pdbx_seq_one_letter_code
_entity_poly.pdbx_strand_id
1 'polypeptide(L)'
;MGVTSIEKAELAAYQLKDVAQIWYTLWKSNRPVGEGPIEWGLFNEAFLGRYFPREKRECKVEEFINLRQGSKCSGMTPGTTLRVPEEDPNPWPNKLPRQLEVVHGGSGSASRRHRGLYCLKI
;
A
#
# COMPACT_ATOMS: atom_id res chain seq x y z
N MET A 1 -20.22 -15.32 17.75
CA MET A 1 -20.09 -15.86 16.38
C MET A 1 -18.85 -15.24 15.76
N GLY A 2 -17.82 -16.03 15.46
CA GLY A 2 -16.55 -15.54 14.90
C GLY A 2 -16.50 -15.73 13.37
N VAL A 3 -15.70 -14.91 12.70
CA VAL A 3 -15.47 -15.02 11.25
C VAL A 3 -14.65 -16.27 10.95
N THR A 4 -15.10 -17.09 9.99
CA THR A 4 -14.45 -18.31 9.52
C THR A 4 -13.15 -18.02 8.78
N SER A 5 -12.29 -19.03 8.60
CA SER A 5 -11.03 -18.89 7.84
C SER A 5 -11.28 -18.47 6.39
N ILE A 6 -12.37 -18.95 5.78
CA ILE A 6 -12.76 -18.65 4.41
C ILE A 6 -13.20 -17.19 4.29
N GLU A 7 -14.12 -16.77 5.15
CA GLU A 7 -14.62 -15.38 5.16
C GLU A 7 -13.48 -14.37 5.39
N LYS A 8 -12.48 -14.69 6.22
CA LYS A 8 -11.29 -13.84 6.40
C LYS A 8 -10.51 -13.67 5.09
N ALA A 9 -10.30 -14.75 4.35
CA ALA A 9 -9.59 -14.70 3.07
C ALA A 9 -10.38 -13.90 2.02
N GLU A 10 -11.70 -14.07 1.97
CA GLU A 10 -12.58 -13.32 1.06
C GLU A 10 -12.59 -11.82 1.38
N LEU A 11 -12.69 -11.46 2.66
CA LEU A 11 -12.63 -10.06 3.09
C LEU A 11 -11.28 -9.43 2.75
N ALA A 12 -10.17 -10.15 2.95
CA ALA A 12 -8.86 -9.64 2.58
C ALA A 12 -8.70 -9.48 1.07
N ALA A 13 -9.21 -10.43 0.28
CA ALA A 13 -9.23 -10.35 -1.17
C ALA A 13 -10.04 -9.15 -1.68
N TYR A 14 -11.17 -8.84 -1.03
CA TYR A 14 -12.00 -7.67 -1.36
C TYR A 14 -11.27 -6.34 -1.16
N GLN A 15 -10.34 -6.28 -0.21
CA GLN A 15 -9.56 -5.07 0.08
C GLN A 15 -8.36 -4.88 -0.87
N LEU A 16 -7.99 -5.89 -1.66
CA LEU A 16 -6.88 -5.78 -2.62
C LEU A 16 -7.21 -4.82 -3.75
N LYS A 17 -6.23 -4.02 -4.15
CA LYS A 17 -6.34 -3.05 -5.25
C LYS A 17 -5.16 -3.19 -6.19
N ASP A 18 -5.33 -2.66 -7.40
CA ASP A 18 -4.28 -2.53 -8.43
C ASP A 18 -3.56 -3.86 -8.69
N VAL A 19 -2.22 -3.85 -8.59
CA VAL A 19 -1.35 -5.01 -8.84
C VAL A 19 -1.68 -6.19 -7.92
N ALA A 20 -2.12 -5.93 -6.68
CA ALA A 20 -2.45 -6.98 -5.73
C ALA A 20 -3.74 -7.70 -6.11
N GLN A 21 -4.73 -6.98 -6.64
CA GLN A 21 -5.97 -7.58 -7.14
C GLN A 21 -5.69 -8.45 -8.37
N ILE A 22 -4.90 -7.93 -9.34
CA ILE A 22 -4.50 -8.68 -10.55
C ILE A 22 -3.79 -9.98 -10.17
N TRP A 23 -2.83 -9.90 -9.24
CA TRP A 23 -2.13 -11.07 -8.72
C TRP A 23 -3.09 -12.09 -8.11
N TYR A 24 -4.03 -11.64 -7.27
CA TYR A 24 -4.97 -12.55 -6.61
C TYR A 24 -5.86 -13.29 -7.62
N THR A 25 -6.37 -12.59 -8.64
CA THR A 25 -7.16 -13.21 -9.71
C THR A 25 -6.38 -14.29 -10.45
N LEU A 26 -5.12 -14.01 -10.82
CA LEU A 26 -4.25 -14.96 -11.51
C LEU A 26 -3.85 -16.14 -10.61
N TRP A 27 -3.51 -15.87 -9.36
CA TRP A 27 -3.16 -16.89 -8.38
C TRP A 27 -4.34 -17.84 -8.13
N LYS A 28 -5.56 -17.28 -7.99
CA LYS A 28 -6.80 -18.05 -7.84
C LYS A 28 -7.14 -18.86 -9.08
N SER A 29 -6.94 -18.34 -10.29
CA SER A 29 -7.22 -19.06 -11.54
C SER A 29 -6.24 -20.20 -11.82
N ASN A 30 -5.01 -20.10 -11.31
CA ASN A 30 -3.99 -21.13 -11.47
C ASN A 30 -4.14 -22.31 -10.51
N ARG A 31 -5.06 -22.22 -9.52
CA ARG A 31 -5.36 -23.35 -8.64
C ARG A 31 -6.02 -24.48 -9.44
N PRO A 32 -5.68 -25.75 -9.18
CA PRO A 32 -6.28 -26.89 -9.85
C PRO A 32 -7.81 -26.90 -9.66
N VAL A 33 -8.51 -27.26 -10.74
CA VAL A 33 -9.98 -27.37 -10.73
C VAL A 33 -10.38 -28.44 -9.71
N GLY A 34 -11.18 -28.05 -8.71
CA GLY A 34 -11.63 -28.93 -7.63
C GLY A 34 -10.89 -28.74 -6.30
N GLU A 35 -9.89 -27.85 -6.23
CA GLU A 35 -9.39 -27.41 -4.93
C GLU A 35 -10.47 -26.63 -4.16
N GLY A 36 -10.62 -26.95 -2.88
CA GLY A 36 -11.62 -26.33 -2.01
C GLY A 36 -11.41 -24.81 -1.82
N PRO A 37 -12.29 -24.17 -1.04
CA PRO A 37 -12.23 -22.74 -0.76
C PRO A 37 -10.85 -22.28 -0.28
N ILE A 38 -10.52 -21.02 -0.53
CA ILE A 38 -9.26 -20.45 -0.07
C ILE A 38 -9.39 -20.17 1.42
N GLU A 39 -8.70 -20.94 2.24
CA GLU A 39 -8.58 -20.65 3.66
C GLU A 39 -7.59 -19.52 3.92
N TRP A 40 -7.79 -18.82 5.04
CA TRP A 40 -6.92 -17.73 5.49
C TRP A 40 -5.44 -18.07 5.54
N GLY A 41 -5.07 -19.28 5.96
CA GLY A 41 -3.68 -19.73 6.03
C GLY A 41 -3.01 -19.73 4.66
N LEU A 42 -3.65 -20.37 3.68
CA LEU A 42 -3.16 -20.46 2.31
C LEU A 42 -3.06 -19.08 1.64
N PHE A 43 -4.08 -18.23 1.83
CA PHE A 43 -4.04 -16.85 1.34
C PHE A 43 -2.85 -16.08 1.91
N ASN A 44 -2.66 -16.13 3.23
CA ASN A 44 -1.56 -15.41 3.88
C ASN A 44 -0.19 -15.87 3.45
N GLU A 45 0.02 -17.19 3.35
CA GLU A 45 1.32 -17.72 2.93
C GLU A 45 1.66 -17.26 1.52
N ALA A 46 0.72 -17.36 0.58
CA ALA A 46 0.91 -16.90 -0.79
C ALA A 46 1.12 -15.37 -0.87
N PHE A 47 0.32 -14.59 -0.14
CA PHE A 47 0.41 -13.14 -0.14
C PHE A 47 1.72 -12.65 0.49
N LEU A 48 2.09 -13.17 1.66
CA LEU A 48 3.33 -12.81 2.34
C LEU A 48 4.54 -13.27 1.55
N GLY A 49 4.53 -14.48 0.99
CA GLY A 49 5.61 -14.94 0.11
C GLY A 49 5.85 -14.01 -1.09
N ARG A 50 4.79 -13.42 -1.64
CA ARG A 50 4.87 -12.51 -2.79
C ARG A 50 5.34 -11.10 -2.44
N TYR A 51 4.76 -10.49 -1.40
CA TYR A 51 4.94 -9.06 -1.09
C TYR A 51 5.88 -8.80 0.09
N PHE A 52 5.96 -9.75 1.02
CA PHE A 52 6.76 -9.65 2.24
C PHE A 52 7.62 -10.91 2.42
N PRO A 53 8.65 -11.10 1.58
CA PRO A 53 9.59 -12.20 1.71
C PRO A 53 10.10 -12.31 3.16
N ARG A 54 10.41 -13.53 3.57
CA ARG A 54 10.75 -13.85 4.97
C ARG A 54 11.89 -12.98 5.49
N GLU A 55 12.91 -12.77 4.68
CA GLU A 55 14.11 -11.98 5.01
C GLU A 55 13.73 -10.54 5.35
N LYS A 56 12.80 -9.95 4.57
CA LYS A 56 12.31 -8.59 4.82
C LYS A 56 11.46 -8.52 6.09
N ARG A 57 10.71 -9.57 6.40
CA ARG A 57 9.94 -9.65 7.65
C ARG A 57 10.86 -9.78 8.86
N GLU A 58 11.89 -10.62 8.77
CA GLU A 58 12.88 -10.81 9.84
C GLU A 58 13.67 -9.53 10.10
N CYS A 59 14.14 -8.85 9.05
CA CYS A 59 14.81 -7.55 9.18
C CYS A 59 13.90 -6.52 9.88
N LYS A 60 12.60 -6.50 9.57
CA LYS A 60 11.65 -5.60 10.22
C LYS A 60 11.38 -5.95 11.69
N VAL A 61 11.41 -7.24 12.03
CA VAL A 61 11.29 -7.71 13.42
C VAL A 61 12.51 -7.27 14.24
N GLU A 62 13.72 -7.39 13.69
CA GLU A 62 14.94 -6.89 14.34
C GLU A 62 14.90 -5.37 14.54
N GLU A 63 14.48 -4.62 13.52
CA GLU A 63 14.28 -3.17 13.63
C GLU A 63 13.27 -2.85 14.75
N PHE A 64 12.17 -3.61 14.83
CA PHE A 64 11.14 -3.41 15.85
C PHE A 64 11.62 -3.73 17.27
N ILE A 65 12.43 -4.77 17.45
CA ILE A 65 13.03 -5.11 18.75
C ILE A 65 14.00 -4.01 19.21
N ASN A 66 14.74 -3.44 18.26
CA ASN A 66 15.74 -2.40 18.53
C ASN A 66 15.15 -0.98 18.57
N LEU A 67 13.85 -0.81 18.30
CA LEU A 67 13.16 0.47 18.41
C LEU A 67 13.11 0.92 19.88
N ARG A 68 13.93 1.91 20.22
CA ARG A 68 13.82 2.61 21.50
C ARG A 68 12.68 3.61 21.42
N GLN A 69 11.62 3.38 22.20
CA GLN A 69 10.52 4.33 22.33
C GLN A 69 11.09 5.67 22.83
N GLY A 70 11.01 6.71 21.99
CA GLY A 70 11.39 8.05 22.40
C GLY A 70 10.50 8.49 23.55
N SER A 71 11.08 8.80 24.71
CA SER A 71 10.36 9.48 25.78
C SER A 71 9.79 10.77 25.19
N LYS A 72 8.46 10.89 25.17
CA LYS A 72 7.77 12.11 24.77
C LYS A 72 8.08 13.15 25.84
N CYS A 73 9.23 13.82 25.70
CA CYS A 73 9.61 14.94 26.55
C CYS A 73 8.68 16.11 26.18
N SER A 74 7.50 16.12 26.79
CA SER A 74 6.68 17.33 26.90
C SER A 74 7.43 18.27 27.84
N GLY A 75 8.31 19.09 27.26
CA GLY A 75 9.00 20.16 27.97
C GLY A 75 10.50 20.15 27.75
N MET A 76 10.95 20.80 26.67
CA MET A 76 11.97 21.87 26.71
C MET A 76 12.38 22.28 25.29
N THR A 77 12.02 23.50 24.91
CA THR A 77 12.67 24.34 23.88
C THR A 77 13.95 24.98 24.45
N PRO A 78 14.76 25.74 23.67
CA PRO A 78 15.27 25.53 22.32
C PRO A 78 16.83 25.59 22.29
N GLY A 79 17.46 24.95 21.30
CA GLY A 79 18.82 25.30 20.90
C GLY A 79 19.88 24.24 21.18
N THR A 80 19.93 23.20 20.36
CA THR A 80 21.20 22.56 19.96
C THR A 80 20.97 21.89 18.61
N THR A 81 21.45 22.53 17.53
CA THR A 81 21.45 21.95 16.19
C THR A 81 22.66 21.02 16.06
N LEU A 82 22.46 19.73 16.33
CA LEU A 82 23.36 18.69 15.82
C LEU A 82 22.88 18.28 14.43
N ARG A 83 23.63 18.67 13.39
CA ARG A 83 23.46 18.11 12.04
C ARG A 83 23.93 16.65 12.09
N VAL A 84 22.97 15.72 12.10
CA VAL A 84 23.20 14.31 11.80
C VAL A 84 23.34 14.20 10.26
N PRO A 85 24.33 13.45 9.74
CA PRO A 85 24.36 13.11 8.31
C PRO A 85 23.05 12.42 7.94
N GLU A 86 22.37 12.97 6.94
CA GLU A 86 21.12 12.44 6.41
C GLU A 86 21.40 11.12 5.68
N GLU A 87 21.53 10.04 6.44
CA GLU A 87 21.44 8.68 5.92
C GLU A 87 19.96 8.44 5.59
N ASP A 88 19.65 8.34 4.30
CA ASP A 88 18.32 8.20 3.70
C ASP A 88 17.43 7.23 4.53
N PRO A 89 16.43 7.72 5.29
CA PRO A 89 15.76 6.92 6.30
C PRO A 89 14.70 5.97 5.73
N ASN A 90 14.69 5.71 4.42
CA ASN A 90 13.76 4.74 3.86
C ASN A 90 14.16 4.21 2.47
N PRO A 91 14.50 2.92 2.31
CA PRO A 91 14.72 2.29 1.00
C PRO A 91 13.42 1.98 0.24
N TRP A 92 12.25 2.33 0.78
CA TRP A 92 10.97 2.14 0.12
C TRP A 92 10.47 3.45 -0.49
N PRO A 93 9.88 3.43 -1.70
CA PRO A 93 9.27 4.61 -2.30
C PRO A 93 7.97 4.96 -1.55
N ASN A 94 8.08 5.57 -0.39
CA ASN A 94 6.96 6.13 0.38
C ASN A 94 6.49 7.48 -0.20
N LYS A 95 6.30 7.50 -1.51
CA LYS A 95 5.56 8.54 -2.23
C LYS A 95 4.51 7.82 -3.08
N LEU A 96 3.44 7.35 -2.44
CA LEU A 96 2.18 7.28 -3.16
C LEU A 96 1.93 8.68 -3.75
N PRO A 97 1.54 8.83 -5.03
CA PRO A 97 1.31 10.13 -5.61
C PRO A 97 0.29 10.89 -4.75
N ARG A 98 0.68 12.04 -4.20
CA ARG A 98 -0.23 13.02 -3.59
C ARG A 98 -1.12 13.61 -4.69
N GLN A 99 -2.15 12.88 -5.12
CA GLN A 99 -3.10 13.37 -6.12
C GLN A 99 -4.56 13.35 -5.64
N LEU A 100 -4.78 13.45 -4.33
CA LEU A 100 -6.08 13.89 -3.84
C LEU A 100 -5.93 15.01 -2.81
N GLU A 101 -5.39 16.14 -3.26
CA GLU A 101 -5.79 17.42 -2.70
C GLU A 101 -6.84 18.02 -3.65
N VAL A 102 -8.11 17.78 -3.33
CA VAL A 102 -9.22 18.54 -3.91
C VAL A 102 -9.12 19.94 -3.31
N VAL A 103 -8.47 20.85 -4.04
CA VAL A 103 -8.50 22.27 -3.71
C VAL A 103 -9.83 22.83 -4.24
N HIS A 104 -10.77 23.10 -3.35
CA HIS A 104 -11.92 23.94 -3.65
C HIS A 104 -11.43 25.40 -3.57
N GLY A 105 -11.27 26.04 -4.72
CA GLY A 105 -10.81 27.43 -4.77
C GLY A 105 -11.01 28.11 -6.13
N GLY A 106 -12.21 28.65 -6.34
CA GLY A 106 -12.43 29.99 -6.91
C GLY A 106 -12.00 30.31 -8.36
N SER A 107 -13.02 30.48 -9.21
CA SER A 107 -13.21 31.56 -10.20
C SER A 107 -12.03 32.03 -11.07
N GLY A 108 -12.10 31.74 -12.37
CA GLY A 108 -11.27 32.35 -13.40
C GLY A 108 -11.84 32.10 -14.80
N SER A 109 -12.65 33.05 -15.29
CA SER A 109 -13.19 33.07 -16.64
C SER A 109 -12.09 33.17 -17.71
N ALA A 110 -12.08 32.31 -18.73
CA ALA A 110 -11.51 32.63 -20.05
C ALA A 110 -11.92 31.63 -21.15
N SER A 111 -12.84 32.09 -21.99
CA SER A 111 -12.87 32.01 -23.45
C SER A 111 -12.68 30.67 -24.21
N ARG A 112 -13.80 30.25 -24.79
CA ARG A 112 -13.98 29.34 -25.94
C ARG A 112 -12.93 29.50 -27.05
N ARG A 113 -12.48 28.36 -27.60
CA ARG A 113 -12.52 28.01 -29.03
C ARG A 113 -12.33 26.49 -29.20
N HIS A 114 -13.44 25.78 -29.38
CA HIS A 114 -13.47 24.38 -29.79
C HIS A 114 -13.00 24.27 -31.25
N ARG A 115 -11.96 23.47 -31.52
CA ARG A 115 -11.67 22.92 -32.85
C ARG A 115 -11.34 21.44 -32.69
N GLY A 116 -11.87 20.61 -33.58
CA GLY A 116 -11.31 19.31 -33.92
C GLY A 116 -12.21 18.14 -33.57
N LEU A 117 -13.09 17.79 -34.51
CA LEU A 117 -13.83 16.54 -34.54
C LEU A 117 -12.87 15.34 -34.65
N TYR A 118 -13.21 14.28 -33.92
CA TYR A 118 -12.59 12.97 -33.94
C TYR A 118 -12.88 12.30 -35.30
N CYS A 119 -11.84 12.00 -36.09
CA CYS A 119 -11.96 11.09 -37.23
C CYS A 119 -11.67 9.66 -36.77
N LEU A 120 -12.73 8.89 -36.53
CA LEU A 120 -12.71 7.43 -36.53
C LEU A 120 -12.67 6.98 -38.00
N LYS A 121 -11.56 6.38 -38.42
CA LYS A 121 -11.41 5.79 -39.75
C LYS A 121 -11.38 4.27 -39.56
N ILE A 122 -12.50 3.64 -39.93
CA ILE A 122 -12.60 2.20 -40.20
C ILE A 122 -12.01 1.97 -41.60
#